data_AF-A0A7W5PT21-F1
#
_entry.id   AF-A0A7W5PT21-F1
#
_cell.length_a   1.000
_cell.length_b   1.000
_cell.length_c   1.000
_cell.angle_alpha   90.00
_cell.angle_beta   90.00
_cell.angle_gamma   90.00
#
_symmetry.space_group_name_H-M   'P 1'
#
loop_
_entity.id
_entity.type
_entity.pdbx_description
1 polymer ?
#
loop_
_entity_poly.entity_id
_entity_poly.type
_entity_poly.pdbx_seq_one_letter_code
_entity_poly.pdbx_strand_id
1 'polypeptide(L)'
;MTGQPAEVIAIDGKTSRRSGTKGNKDALHTLSAFSARQKLVLGRVTVSEKSNEITAIPKLIDMLSIQGAVVTIDAMGCQREVACKIIDKQADYILALKGNQGTLHDDVKLFGAEQIERCFADCLHDMHRTVDGDHDRIETRNVHVLSDIGSGSLPAKIPSISSAKPQTGTTNTSRP
;
A
#
# COMPACT_ATOMS: atom_id res chain seq x y z
N MET A 1 14.75 7.72 21.55
CA MET A 1 14.50 7.29 20.15
C MET A 1 15.10 8.36 19.25
N THR A 2 16.10 8.01 18.44
CA THR A 2 16.81 8.95 17.56
C THR A 2 15.87 9.45 16.47
N GLY A 3 15.78 10.77 16.26
CA GLY A 3 14.96 11.43 15.23
C GLY A 3 15.41 11.18 13.78
N GLN A 4 15.86 9.96 13.48
CA GLN A 4 16.02 9.50 12.11
C GLN A 4 14.63 9.18 11.56
N PRO A 5 14.31 9.58 10.32
CA PRO A 5 13.05 9.17 9.71
C PRO A 5 12.92 7.63 9.75
N ALA A 6 11.71 7.08 9.66
CA ALA A 6 11.53 5.63 9.54
C ALA A 6 12.02 5.14 8.17
N GLU A 7 12.67 3.97 8.11
CA GLU A 7 13.03 3.31 6.85
C GLU A 7 11.74 2.96 6.09
N VAL A 8 11.69 3.13 4.77
CA VAL A 8 10.51 2.78 3.97
C VAL A 8 10.88 1.67 3.01
N ILE A 9 10.23 0.52 3.16
CA ILE A 9 10.48 -0.67 2.34
C ILE A 9 9.26 -0.91 1.46
N ALA A 10 9.42 -0.71 0.15
CA ALA A 10 8.38 -0.98 -0.83
C ALA A 10 8.48 -2.41 -1.34
N ILE A 11 7.40 -3.19 -1.18
CA ILE A 11 7.26 -4.51 -1.78
C ILE A 11 6.34 -4.38 -2.99
N ASP A 12 6.90 -4.60 -4.18
CA ASP A 12 6.21 -4.43 -5.45
C ASP A 12 6.53 -5.55 -6.44
N GLY A 13 5.49 -5.99 -7.16
CA GLY A 13 5.55 -7.03 -8.19
C GLY A 13 5.65 -6.41 -9.58
N LYS A 14 6.72 -6.72 -10.32
CA LYS A 14 6.93 -6.26 -11.69
C LYS A 14 6.95 -7.41 -12.67
N THR A 15 6.22 -7.23 -13.77
CA THR A 15 6.25 -8.14 -14.91
C THR A 15 7.20 -7.61 -15.98
N SER A 16 8.27 -8.36 -16.27
CA SER A 16 9.13 -8.08 -17.42
C SER A 16 8.46 -8.59 -18.70
N ARG A 17 7.68 -7.74 -19.37
CA ARG A 17 7.00 -8.11 -20.63
C ARG A 17 8.04 -8.45 -21.71
N ARG A 18 7.74 -9.44 -22.56
CA ARG A 18 8.63 -9.94 -23.63
C ARG A 18 9.91 -10.65 -23.13
N SER A 19 9.94 -11.09 -21.88
CA SER A 19 11.03 -11.93 -21.34
C SER A 19 10.88 -13.43 -21.62
N GLY A 20 9.73 -13.85 -22.17
CA GLY A 20 9.50 -15.24 -22.56
C GLY A 20 10.48 -15.70 -23.65
N THR A 21 10.86 -16.98 -23.60
CA THR A 21 11.77 -17.61 -24.58
C THR A 21 10.98 -18.35 -25.66
N LYS A 22 11.64 -18.75 -26.75
CA LYS A 22 11.03 -19.61 -27.79
C LYS A 22 10.66 -20.97 -27.17
N GLY A 23 9.40 -21.13 -26.76
CA GLY A 23 8.87 -22.34 -26.13
C GLY A 23 8.15 -22.10 -24.80
N ASN A 24 8.45 -21.00 -24.11
CA ASN A 24 7.71 -20.55 -22.93
C ASN A 24 7.36 -19.07 -23.07
N LYS A 25 6.07 -18.79 -23.29
CA LYS A 25 5.56 -17.43 -23.52
C LYS A 25 5.29 -16.65 -22.24
N ASP A 26 5.47 -17.27 -21.08
CA ASP A 26 5.16 -16.64 -19.80
C ASP A 26 6.17 -15.53 -19.51
N ALA A 27 5.65 -14.37 -19.13
CA ALA A 27 6.50 -13.25 -18.75
C ALA A 27 7.08 -13.50 -17.36
N LEU A 28 8.36 -13.19 -17.16
CA LEU A 28 8.98 -13.23 -15.85
C LEU A 28 8.30 -12.23 -14.92
N HIS A 29 7.67 -12.75 -13.87
CA HIS A 29 7.11 -11.97 -12.78
C HIS A 29 8.09 -11.95 -11.62
N THR A 30 8.36 -10.78 -11.07
CA THR A 30 9.35 -10.65 -10.01
C THR A 30 8.89 -9.67 -8.95
N LEU A 31 8.86 -10.16 -7.72
CA LEU A 31 8.56 -9.41 -6.51
C LEU A 31 9.86 -8.90 -5.90
N SER A 32 9.96 -7.61 -5.61
CA SER A 32 11.14 -7.01 -4.97
C SER A 32 10.77 -6.21 -3.72
N ALA A 33 11.63 -6.28 -2.70
CA ALA A 33 11.64 -5.38 -1.57
C ALA A 33 12.72 -4.32 -1.78
N PHE A 34 12.31 -3.06 -1.87
CA PHE A 34 13.17 -1.92 -2.16
C PHE A 34 13.19 -0.95 -0.97
N SER A 35 14.38 -0.68 -0.44
CA SER A 35 14.60 0.36 0.56
C SER A 35 14.66 1.72 -0.12
N ALA A 36 13.68 2.59 0.17
CA ALA A 36 13.61 3.91 -0.43
C ALA A 36 14.72 4.83 0.08
N ARG A 37 15.12 4.70 1.35
CA ARG A 37 16.22 5.49 1.93
C ARG A 37 17.56 5.09 1.35
N GLN A 38 17.85 3.79 1.34
CA GLN A 38 19.15 3.27 0.95
C GLN A 38 19.26 3.12 -0.57
N LYS A 39 18.15 3.30 -1.30
CA LYS A 39 18.05 3.20 -2.77
C LYS A 39 18.51 1.85 -3.29
N LEU A 40 18.19 0.78 -2.57
CA LEU A 40 18.65 -0.57 -2.90
C LEU A 40 17.55 -1.62 -2.76
N VAL A 41 17.69 -2.68 -3.55
CA VAL A 41 16.83 -3.87 -3.46
C VAL A 41 17.39 -4.76 -2.37
N LEU A 42 16.63 -4.91 -1.28
CA LEU A 42 17.00 -5.74 -0.12
C LEU A 42 16.79 -7.23 -0.39
N GLY A 43 15.81 -7.55 -1.22
CA GLY A 43 15.46 -8.92 -1.56
C GLY A 43 14.56 -9.00 -2.77
N ARG A 44 14.60 -10.13 -3.46
CA ARG A 44 13.82 -10.35 -4.68
C ARG A 44 13.45 -11.83 -4.83
N VAL A 45 12.22 -12.10 -5.26
CA VAL A 45 11.72 -13.45 -5.56
C VAL A 45 11.08 -13.43 -6.94
N THR A 46 11.50 -14.36 -7.80
CA THR A 46 10.84 -14.60 -9.09
C THR A 46 9.69 -15.57 -8.86
N VAL A 47 8.51 -15.22 -9.38
CA VAL A 47 7.31 -16.06 -9.35
C VAL A 47 6.87 -16.38 -10.77
N SER A 48 6.23 -17.53 -10.96
CA SER A 48 5.76 -17.94 -12.29
C SER A 48 4.58 -17.10 -12.79
N GLU A 49 3.75 -16.59 -11.89
CA GLU A 49 2.54 -15.82 -12.21
C GLU A 49 2.32 -14.70 -11.20
N LYS A 50 1.60 -13.65 -11.60
CA LYS A 50 1.26 -12.52 -10.72
C LYS A 50 0.47 -12.93 -9.48
N SER A 51 -0.45 -13.88 -9.61
CA SER A 51 -1.24 -14.45 -8.50
C SER A 51 -0.36 -15.07 -7.40
N ASN A 52 0.81 -15.60 -7.78
CA ASN A 52 1.72 -16.26 -6.84
C ASN A 52 2.43 -15.26 -5.91
N GLU A 53 2.36 -13.96 -6.20
CA GLU A 53 2.86 -12.88 -5.33
C GLU A 53 2.22 -12.94 -3.94
N ILE A 54 0.93 -13.30 -3.86
CA ILE A 54 0.18 -13.47 -2.60
C ILE A 54 0.94 -14.35 -1.61
N THR A 55 1.43 -15.50 -2.09
CA THR A 55 2.17 -16.46 -1.25
C THR A 55 3.66 -16.15 -1.13
N ALA A 56 4.20 -15.33 -2.04
CA ALA A 56 5.62 -14.97 -2.05
C ALA A 56 5.93 -13.78 -1.12
N ILE A 57 4.99 -12.85 -0.93
CA ILE A 57 5.15 -11.68 -0.06
C ILE A 57 5.48 -12.10 1.39
N PRO A 58 4.72 -13.00 2.05
CA PRO A 58 5.06 -13.48 3.39
C PRO A 58 6.48 -14.04 3.48
N LYS A 59 6.89 -14.86 2.51
CA LYS A 59 8.22 -15.48 2.46
C LYS A 59 9.32 -14.43 2.31
N LEU A 60 9.09 -13.42 1.46
CA LEU A 60 10.02 -12.31 1.28
C LEU A 60 10.17 -11.50 2.57
N ILE A 61 9.07 -11.21 3.26
CA ILE A 61 9.09 -10.53 4.56
C ILE A 61 9.90 -11.36 5.57
N ASP A 62 9.70 -12.68 5.63
CA ASP A 62 10.38 -13.57 6.57
C ASP A 62 11.92 -13.53 6.42
N MET A 63 12.43 -13.34 5.20
CA MET A 63 13.87 -13.23 4.93
C MET A 63 14.50 -11.87 5.29
N LEU A 64 13.68 -10.82 5.49
CA LEU A 64 14.16 -9.46 5.68
C LEU A 64 14.18 -9.05 7.17
N SER A 65 15.18 -8.27 7.55
CA SER A 65 15.18 -7.51 8.80
C SER A 65 14.48 -6.17 8.55
N ILE A 66 13.25 -6.03 9.05
CA ILE A 66 12.37 -4.88 8.78
C ILE A 66 11.98 -4.12 10.05
N GLN A 67 12.55 -4.47 11.21
CA GLN A 67 12.21 -3.87 12.49
C GLN A 67 12.31 -2.34 12.44
N GLY A 68 11.24 -1.65 12.87
CA GLY A 68 11.16 -0.18 12.85
C GLY A 68 11.04 0.46 11.47
N ALA A 69 10.85 -0.33 10.40
CA ALA A 69 10.56 0.17 9.07
C ALA A 69 9.04 0.28 8.82
N VAL A 70 8.66 1.15 7.89
CA VAL A 70 7.32 1.19 7.31
C VAL A 70 7.34 0.39 6.01
N VAL A 71 6.57 -0.70 5.96
CA VAL A 71 6.45 -1.55 4.77
C VAL A 71 5.25 -1.10 3.94
N THR A 72 5.47 -0.76 2.67
CA THR A 72 4.40 -0.39 1.74
C THR A 72 4.18 -1.51 0.72
N ILE A 73 2.94 -1.93 0.53
CA ILE A 73 2.60 -3.03 -0.40
C ILE A 73 1.38 -2.63 -1.24
N ASP A 74 1.38 -3.08 -2.49
CA ASP A 74 0.28 -2.88 -3.42
C ASP A 74 -1.03 -3.57 -2.97
N ALA A 75 -2.11 -3.33 -3.73
CA ALA A 75 -3.43 -3.83 -3.37
C ALA A 75 -3.58 -5.36 -3.49
N MET A 76 -2.73 -6.02 -4.28
CA MET A 76 -2.75 -7.49 -4.37
C MET A 76 -2.14 -8.12 -3.12
N GLY A 77 -1.15 -7.46 -2.52
CA GLY A 77 -0.55 -7.84 -1.25
C GLY A 77 -1.31 -7.41 0.01
N CYS A 78 -2.44 -6.71 -0.13
CA CYS A 78 -3.26 -6.27 1.01
C CYS A 78 -4.01 -7.45 1.63
N GLN A 79 -3.31 -8.19 2.49
CA GLN A 79 -3.82 -9.40 3.13
C GLN A 79 -3.57 -9.35 4.64
N ARG A 80 -4.53 -9.91 5.39
CA ARG A 80 -4.48 -9.95 6.84
C ARG A 80 -3.22 -10.65 7.35
N GLU A 81 -2.83 -11.76 6.75
CA GLU A 81 -1.62 -12.51 7.13
C GLU A 81 -0.35 -11.69 6.92
N VAL A 82 -0.29 -10.92 5.82
CA VAL A 82 0.83 -10.03 5.53
C VAL A 82 0.93 -8.93 6.58
N ALA A 83 -0.20 -8.29 6.94
CA ALA A 83 -0.24 -7.30 8.01
C ALA A 83 0.22 -7.87 9.36
N CYS A 84 -0.29 -9.04 9.75
CA CYS A 84 0.13 -9.75 10.95
C CYS A 84 1.66 -9.97 10.98
N LYS A 85 2.23 -10.49 9.89
CA LYS A 85 3.69 -10.74 9.79
C LYS A 85 4.53 -9.48 9.93
N ILE A 86 4.07 -8.35 9.40
CA ILE A 86 4.79 -7.07 9.54
C ILE A 86 4.77 -6.62 11.01
N ILE A 87 3.61 -6.71 11.68
CA ILE A 87 3.48 -6.41 13.12
C ILE A 87 4.35 -7.34 13.96
N ASP A 88 4.33 -8.65 13.69
CA ASP A 88 5.13 -9.66 14.41
C ASP A 88 6.64 -9.36 14.33
N LYS A 89 7.08 -8.72 13.23
CA LYS A 89 8.44 -8.25 13.03
C LYS A 89 8.72 -6.83 13.56
N GLN A 90 7.80 -6.28 14.35
CA GLN A 90 7.91 -4.94 14.96
C GLN A 90 8.14 -3.84 13.92
N ALA A 91 7.41 -3.92 12.82
CA ALA A 91 7.40 -2.96 11.74
C ALA A 91 5.98 -2.41 11.54
N ASP A 92 5.90 -1.24 10.91
CA ASP A 92 4.65 -0.59 10.55
C ASP A 92 4.30 -0.88 9.08
N TYR A 93 3.06 -0.66 8.67
CA TYR A 93 2.65 -0.91 7.28
C TYR A 93 1.74 0.16 6.68
N ILE A 94 1.79 0.27 5.36
CA ILE A 94 0.78 0.95 4.53
C ILE A 94 0.40 -0.02 3.40
N LEU A 95 -0.80 -0.59 3.49
CA LEU A 95 -1.31 -1.51 2.47
C LEU A 95 -2.34 -0.78 1.61
N ALA A 96 -2.16 -0.82 0.29
CA ALA A 96 -3.13 -0.25 -0.63
C ALA A 96 -4.41 -1.10 -0.63
N LEU A 97 -5.58 -0.45 -0.63
CA LEU A 97 -6.86 -1.14 -0.77
C LEU A 97 -7.49 -0.74 -2.11
N LYS A 98 -7.98 -1.72 -2.87
CA LYS A 98 -8.67 -1.50 -4.15
C LYS A 98 -9.94 -2.35 -4.19
N GLY A 99 -10.92 -1.93 -4.98
CA GLY A 99 -12.27 -2.52 -5.06
C GLY A 99 -12.37 -4.00 -5.48
N ASN A 100 -11.25 -4.71 -5.60
CA ASN A 100 -11.21 -6.16 -5.77
C ASN A 100 -11.16 -6.93 -4.44
N GLN A 101 -11.20 -6.26 -3.28
CA GLN A 101 -11.09 -6.85 -1.93
C GLN A 101 -12.41 -6.75 -1.13
N GLY A 102 -13.42 -7.54 -1.51
CA GLY A 102 -14.67 -7.74 -0.74
C GLY A 102 -15.37 -6.46 -0.29
N THR A 103 -16.10 -6.52 0.82
CA THR A 103 -16.87 -5.38 1.38
C THR A 103 -15.97 -4.29 1.97
N LEU A 104 -14.72 -4.61 2.35
CA LEU A 104 -13.86 -3.70 3.11
C LEU A 104 -13.56 -2.41 2.36
N HIS A 105 -13.38 -2.50 1.03
CA HIS A 105 -13.20 -1.32 0.20
C HIS A 105 -14.41 -0.38 0.26
N ASP A 106 -15.61 -0.95 0.19
CA ASP A 106 -16.86 -0.18 0.21
C ASP A 106 -17.11 0.41 1.60
N ASP A 107 -16.81 -0.35 2.65
CA ASP A 107 -16.90 0.11 4.05
C ASP A 107 -15.95 1.29 4.30
N VAL A 108 -14.68 1.20 3.86
CA VAL A 108 -13.69 2.30 3.98
C VAL A 108 -14.09 3.51 3.14
N LYS A 109 -14.67 3.28 1.95
CA LYS A 109 -15.14 4.36 1.07
C LYS A 109 -16.33 5.09 1.68
N LEU A 110 -17.28 4.36 2.25
CA LEU A 110 -18.45 4.91 2.94
C LEU A 110 -18.00 5.72 4.15
N PHE A 111 -17.16 5.14 5.02
CA PHE A 111 -16.58 5.84 6.17
C PHE A 111 -15.87 7.13 5.73
N GLY A 112 -15.03 7.08 4.69
CA GLY A 112 -14.35 8.26 4.17
C GLY A 112 -15.31 9.35 3.70
N ALA A 113 -16.40 8.99 3.02
CA ALA A 113 -17.42 9.94 2.58
C ALA A 113 -18.15 10.60 3.75
N GLU A 114 -18.54 9.81 4.76
CA GLU A 114 -19.19 10.31 5.97
C GLU A 114 -18.29 11.28 6.75
N GLN A 115 -16.99 10.96 6.88
CA GLN A 115 -16.04 11.85 7.56
C GLN A 115 -15.83 13.15 6.79
N ILE A 116 -15.80 13.12 5.46
CA ILE A 116 -15.72 14.34 4.63
C ILE A 116 -16.97 15.20 4.83
N GLU A 117 -18.17 14.62 4.81
CA GLU A 117 -19.43 15.35 5.01
C GLU A 117 -19.51 15.98 6.40
N ARG A 118 -18.99 15.29 7.41
CA ARG A 118 -18.88 15.79 8.80
C ARG A 118 -17.70 16.72 9.03
N CYS A 119 -16.91 17.04 7.99
CA CYS A 119 -15.68 17.84 8.12
C CYS A 119 -14.73 17.29 9.20
N PHE A 120 -14.68 15.97 9.35
CA PHE A 120 -13.83 15.24 10.30
C PHE A 120 -14.08 15.60 11.78
N ALA A 121 -15.26 16.14 12.13
CA ALA A 121 -15.56 16.63 13.47
C ALA A 121 -15.37 15.60 14.60
N ASP A 122 -15.47 14.30 14.27
CA ASP A 122 -15.46 13.19 15.22
C ASP A 122 -14.11 12.45 15.29
N CYS A 123 -13.04 12.95 14.65
CA CYS A 123 -11.73 12.28 14.66
C CYS A 123 -10.54 13.26 14.60
N LEU A 124 -9.36 12.78 15.00
CA LEU A 124 -8.13 13.53 14.76
C LEU A 124 -7.77 13.42 13.27
N HIS A 125 -7.75 14.55 12.60
CA HIS A 125 -7.58 14.63 11.15
C HIS A 125 -6.39 15.53 10.77
N ASP A 126 -5.55 15.02 9.87
CA ASP A 126 -4.52 15.79 9.18
C ASP A 126 -4.67 15.60 7.67
N MET A 127 -4.29 16.62 6.90
CA MET A 127 -4.44 16.62 5.45
C MET A 127 -3.21 17.19 4.75
N HIS A 128 -2.77 16.48 3.73
CA HIS A 128 -1.72 16.94 2.84
C HIS A 128 -2.18 16.84 1.39
N ARG A 129 -1.98 17.93 0.64
CA ARG A 129 -2.32 18.00 -0.79
C ARG A 129 -1.10 18.37 -1.60
N THR A 130 -0.84 17.62 -2.67
CA THR A 130 0.13 17.98 -3.69
C THR A 130 -0.53 18.08 -5.05
N VAL A 131 0.01 18.94 -5.91
CA VAL A 131 -0.40 19.09 -7.31
C VAL A 131 0.87 19.12 -8.13
N ASP A 132 1.08 18.07 -8.91
CA ASP A 132 2.26 17.93 -9.77
C ASP A 132 1.82 17.93 -11.23
N GLY A 133 2.51 18.69 -12.08
CA GLY A 133 2.34 18.66 -13.53
C GLY A 133 3.55 18.01 -14.19
N ASP A 134 3.35 16.95 -14.96
CA ASP A 134 4.39 16.32 -15.77
C ASP A 134 3.84 15.75 -17.07
N HIS A 135 4.53 16.00 -18.19
CA HIS A 135 4.17 15.52 -19.54
C HIS A 135 2.66 15.59 -19.85
N ASP A 136 2.07 16.80 -19.78
CA ASP A 136 0.64 17.11 -19.97
C ASP A 136 -0.34 16.46 -18.96
N ARG A 137 0.18 15.72 -17.97
CA ARG A 137 -0.62 15.16 -16.87
C ARG A 137 -0.52 16.05 -15.65
N ILE A 138 -1.66 16.54 -15.19
CA ILE A 138 -1.79 17.17 -13.88
C ILE A 138 -2.31 16.12 -12.89
N GLU A 139 -1.51 15.82 -11.87
CA GLU A 139 -1.86 14.87 -10.82
C GLU A 139 -2.05 15.62 -9.51
N THR A 140 -3.29 15.61 -8.99
CA THR A 140 -3.59 16.08 -7.64
C THR A 140 -3.65 14.89 -6.69
N ARG A 141 -2.83 14.88 -5.65
CA ARG A 141 -2.87 13.86 -4.59
C ARG A 141 -3.37 14.49 -3.29
N ASN A 142 -4.49 13.97 -2.79
CA ASN A 142 -4.97 14.29 -1.45
C ASN A 142 -4.66 13.13 -0.51
N VAL A 143 -4.13 13.48 0.65
CA VAL A 143 -3.76 12.56 1.71
C VAL A 143 -4.55 12.98 2.93
N HIS A 144 -5.42 12.11 3.42
CA HIS A 144 -6.08 12.29 4.71
C HIS A 144 -5.54 11.25 5.67
N VAL A 145 -5.11 11.70 6.85
CA VAL A 145 -4.73 10.84 7.96
C VAL A 145 -5.78 11.01 9.04
N LEU A 146 -6.45 9.92 9.37
CA LEU A 146 -7.42 9.87 10.46
C LEU A 146 -6.80 9.03 11.57
N SER A 147 -6.73 9.60 12.78
CA SER A 147 -6.23 8.95 13.98
C SER A 147 -7.35 8.85 15.02
N ASP A 148 -7.18 7.95 15.99
CA ASP A 148 -8.20 7.65 17.01
C ASP A 148 -9.54 7.22 16.41
N ILE A 149 -9.47 6.42 15.34
CA ILE A 149 -10.64 5.83 14.71
C ILE A 149 -11.18 4.78 15.69
N GLY A 150 -12.27 5.10 16.40
CA GLY A 150 -12.87 4.21 17.39
C GLY A 150 -13.09 2.81 16.83
N SER A 151 -12.83 1.78 17.63
CA SER A 151 -12.82 0.35 17.22
C SER A 151 -14.14 -0.20 16.64
N GLY A 152 -15.19 0.62 16.56
CA GLY A 152 -16.49 0.28 15.98
C GLY A 152 -16.80 0.90 14.61
N SER A 153 -15.94 1.76 14.03
CA SER A 153 -16.29 2.50 12.80
C SER A 153 -15.80 1.88 11.50
N LEU A 154 -14.92 0.86 11.55
CA LEU A 154 -14.47 0.09 10.38
C LEU A 154 -14.58 -1.41 10.68
N PRO A 155 -14.97 -2.26 9.72
CA PRO A 155 -15.07 -3.70 9.95
C PRO A 155 -13.70 -4.27 10.32
N ALA A 156 -13.65 -5.04 11.40
CA ALA A 156 -12.47 -5.64 12.04
C ALA A 156 -11.72 -6.71 11.20
N LYS A 157 -11.64 -6.54 9.87
CA LYS A 157 -11.05 -7.53 8.94
C LYS A 157 -9.52 -7.40 8.79
N ILE A 158 -8.92 -6.27 9.17
CA ILE A 158 -7.46 -6.08 9.19
C ILE A 158 -7.04 -5.61 10.59
N PRO A 159 -6.09 -6.29 11.27
CA PRO A 159 -5.65 -5.91 12.60
C PRO A 159 -5.01 -4.53 12.59
N SER A 160 -5.51 -3.66 13.47
CA SER A 160 -5.06 -2.29 13.71
C SER A 160 -4.88 -1.45 12.44
N ILE A 161 -5.99 -1.09 11.77
CA ILE A 161 -6.01 0.07 10.88
C ILE A 161 -5.86 1.32 11.75
N SER A 162 -4.61 1.74 12.01
CA SER A 162 -4.32 3.03 12.67
C SER A 162 -4.31 4.19 11.69
N SER A 163 -4.30 3.93 10.38
CA SER A 163 -4.57 4.93 9.36
C SER A 163 -5.14 4.26 8.11
N ALA A 164 -6.40 4.52 7.79
CA ALA A 164 -6.92 4.32 6.45
C ALA A 164 -6.67 5.63 5.68
N LYS A 165 -5.89 5.56 4.61
CA LYS A 165 -5.70 6.68 3.70
C LYS A 165 -6.58 6.43 2.48
N PRO A 166 -7.81 6.96 2.41
CA PRO A 166 -8.60 6.88 1.20
C PRO A 166 -7.85 7.65 0.10
N GLN A 167 -7.25 6.92 -0.84
CA GLN A 167 -6.79 7.53 -2.09
C GLN A 167 -8.01 7.68 -2.99
N THR A 168 -8.78 8.75 -2.79
CA THR A 168 -9.73 9.22 -3.81
C THR A 168 -8.95 9.93 -4.90
N GLY A 169 -8.39 9.13 -5.81
CA GLY A 169 -7.87 9.65 -7.07
C GLY A 169 -9.04 9.98 -7.99
N THR A 170 -9.60 11.18 -7.90
CA THR A 170 -10.42 11.75 -8.98
C THR A 170 -9.47 12.33 -10.02
N THR A 171 -9.14 11.55 -11.05
CA THR A 171 -8.55 12.09 -12.28
C THR A 171 -9.61 12.91 -12.99
N ASN A 172 -9.63 14.22 -12.78
CA ASN A 172 -10.39 15.13 -13.61
C ASN A 172 -9.45 15.65 -14.71
N THR A 173 -9.52 15.03 -15.88
CA THR A 173 -8.82 15.50 -17.09
C THR A 173 -9.62 16.64 -17.69
N SER A 174 -9.24 17.89 -17.42
CA SER A 174 -9.67 19.04 -18.23
C SER A 174 -8.53 19.42 -19.17
N ARG A 175 -8.80 19.40 -20.48
CA ARG A 175 -7.98 20.12 -21.48
C ARG A 175 -8.29 21.63 -21.39
N PRO A 176 -7.32 22.51 -21.73
CA PRO A 176 -7.62 23.91 -21.98
C PRO A 176 -8.58 24.09 -23.16
#